data_AF-A0A967HF85-F1
#
_entry.id   AF-A0A967HF85-F1
#
_cell.length_a   1.000
_cell.length_b   1.000
_cell.length_c   1.000
_cell.angle_alpha   90.00
_cell.angle_beta   90.00
_cell.angle_gamma   90.00
#
_symmetry.space_group_name_H-M   'P 1'
#
loop_
_entity.id
_entity.type
_entity.pdbx_description
1 polymer ?
#
loop_
_entity_poly.entity_id
_entity_poly.type
_entity_poly.pdbx_seq_one_letter_code
_entity_poly.pdbx_strand_id
1 'polypeptide(L)'
;MKRNPALPGLLAFAILALVGCDGSPGAAAPGSSASLVAPAVELSAGMADTDGAEWAALRRATAKYHRIEVALDDGFFAPDGECVEVEGLGGMGVHYVHPDNLNDALVDPEKPDALLYEPQKNGHMRLVGAEFVIWRDVWGDPPGPTFLGRDFDQSFGEHSHGLPDHYELHLWIWRDNPAGIMTPFNPAVRCP
;
A
#
# COMPACT_ATOMS: atom_id res chain seq x y z
N MET A 1 20.72 9.65 -36.34
CA MET A 1 20.93 10.94 -37.03
C MET A 1 19.80 11.17 -38.02
N LYS A 2 18.91 12.12 -37.74
CA LYS A 2 18.15 12.96 -38.69
C LYS A 2 17.25 13.88 -37.84
N ARG A 3 17.70 15.13 -37.67
CA ARG A 3 16.96 16.22 -37.01
C ARG A 3 16.18 16.96 -38.10
N ASN A 4 14.88 17.14 -37.91
CA ASN A 4 14.08 18.12 -38.67
C ASN A 4 13.96 19.41 -37.84
N PRO A 5 14.21 20.59 -38.40
CA PRO A 5 13.98 21.86 -37.72
C PRO A 5 12.80 22.68 -38.28
N ALA A 6 12.48 23.72 -37.52
CA ALA A 6 11.72 24.95 -37.85
C ALA A 6 10.19 24.88 -37.75
N LEU A 7 9.47 25.88 -37.22
CA LEU A 7 9.70 27.10 -36.42
C LEU A 7 8.27 27.60 -36.02
N PRO A 8 8.11 28.63 -35.14
CA PRO A 8 6.86 28.95 -34.44
C PRO A 8 5.96 29.96 -35.17
N GLY A 9 4.69 30.01 -34.76
CA GLY A 9 3.75 31.06 -35.11
C GLY A 9 3.08 31.66 -33.87
N LEU A 10 3.50 32.87 -33.50
CA LEU A 10 2.72 33.81 -32.69
C LEU A 10 1.44 34.21 -33.46
N LEU A 11 0.33 34.44 -32.76
CA LEU A 11 -0.37 35.74 -32.80
C LEU A 11 -1.55 35.78 -31.82
N ALA A 12 -1.54 36.85 -31.04
CA ALA A 12 -2.53 37.23 -30.03
C ALA A 12 -3.83 37.76 -30.67
N PHE A 13 -4.94 37.69 -29.91
CA PHE A 13 -5.98 38.71 -29.95
C PHE A 13 -6.56 38.91 -28.55
N ALA A 14 -6.47 40.16 -28.08
CA ALA A 14 -7.18 40.70 -26.93
C ALA A 14 -8.65 41.02 -27.30
N ILE A 15 -9.52 41.27 -26.31
CA ILE A 15 -10.28 42.53 -26.13
C ILE A 15 -11.51 42.39 -25.20
N LEU A 16 -11.59 43.37 -24.28
CA LEU A 16 -12.70 44.05 -23.58
C LEU A 16 -13.80 43.34 -22.77
N ALA A 17 -13.92 43.91 -21.57
CA ALA A 17 -15.01 43.83 -20.61
C ALA A 17 -16.31 44.53 -21.04
N LEU A 18 -17.41 44.14 -20.40
CA LEU A 18 -18.53 45.04 -20.11
C LEU A 18 -18.97 44.87 -18.65
N VAL A 19 -18.82 45.96 -17.92
CA VAL A 19 -19.41 46.25 -16.61
C VAL A 19 -20.91 46.49 -16.83
N GLY A 20 -21.75 45.86 -16.00
CA GLY A 20 -23.16 46.20 -15.86
C GLY A 20 -23.45 46.51 -14.39
N CYS A 21 -23.54 47.80 -14.06
CA CYS A 21 -24.16 48.28 -12.83
C CYS A 21 -25.59 48.68 -13.18
N ASP A 22 -26.57 48.09 -12.51
CA ASP A 22 -27.89 48.71 -12.39
C ASP A 22 -28.34 48.60 -10.93
N GLY A 23 -28.66 49.75 -10.36
CA GLY A 23 -29.17 49.88 -9.01
C GLY A 23 -30.56 50.48 -9.05
N SER A 24 -31.42 50.05 -8.13
CA SER A 24 -32.37 50.96 -7.49
C SER A 24 -32.81 50.43 -6.12
N PRO A 25 -33.14 51.33 -5.17
CA PRO A 25 -33.24 51.03 -3.76
C PRO A 25 -34.69 50.88 -3.29
N GLY A 26 -34.92 50.02 -2.30
CA GLY A 26 -36.17 49.94 -1.54
C GLY A 26 -35.85 49.68 -0.08
N ALA A 27 -35.98 50.70 0.75
CA ALA A 27 -35.74 50.66 2.19
C ALA A 27 -36.97 50.15 2.96
N ALA A 28 -36.76 49.26 3.94
CA ALA A 28 -37.43 49.26 5.25
C ALA A 28 -36.86 48.14 6.15
N ALA A 29 -36.63 48.48 7.43
CA ALA A 29 -35.88 47.75 8.45
C ALA A 29 -36.74 46.72 9.25
N PRO A 30 -36.32 46.29 10.46
CA PRO A 30 -35.41 45.18 10.74
C PRO A 30 -36.14 43.98 11.39
N GLY A 31 -35.80 42.76 10.97
CA GLY A 31 -36.25 41.54 11.64
C GLY A 31 -35.04 40.79 12.18
N SER A 32 -34.82 40.83 13.50
CA SER A 32 -33.90 39.92 14.18
C SER A 32 -34.25 38.49 13.83
N SER A 33 -33.33 37.78 13.20
CA SER A 33 -33.29 36.32 13.20
C SER A 33 -31.83 35.96 13.34
N ALA A 34 -31.46 35.57 14.55
CA ALA A 34 -30.18 34.95 14.83
C ALA A 34 -30.08 33.69 13.98
N SER A 35 -29.39 33.78 12.84
CA SER A 35 -29.01 32.60 12.07
C SER A 35 -27.86 31.96 12.84
N LEU A 36 -28.18 30.93 13.62
CA LEU A 36 -27.18 30.04 14.20
C LEU A 36 -26.43 29.41 13.02
N VAL A 37 -25.19 29.86 12.83
CA VAL A 37 -24.23 29.22 11.95
C VAL A 37 -24.01 27.83 12.54
N ALA A 38 -24.52 26.79 11.87
CA ALA A 38 -24.16 25.42 12.21
C ALA A 38 -22.63 25.31 12.08
N PRO A 39 -21.92 24.67 13.04
CA PRO A 39 -20.52 24.37 12.82
C PRO A 39 -20.45 23.42 11.63
N ALA A 40 -19.72 23.81 10.59
CA ALA A 40 -19.26 22.86 9.60
C ALA A 40 -18.37 21.87 10.36
N VAL A 41 -18.84 20.64 10.49
CA VAL A 41 -18.01 19.54 10.96
C VAL A 41 -16.97 19.36 9.87
N GLU A 42 -15.73 19.79 10.11
CA GLU A 42 -14.61 19.49 9.24
C GLU A 42 -14.42 17.96 9.27
N LEU A 43 -14.85 17.32 8.19
CA LEU A 43 -14.71 15.89 8.00
C LEU A 43 -13.22 15.62 7.78
N SER A 44 -12.58 14.97 8.74
CA SER A 44 -11.25 14.38 8.58
C SER A 44 -11.34 13.22 7.59
N ALA A 45 -11.39 13.55 6.30
CA ALA A 45 -11.46 12.60 5.19
C ALA A 45 -10.07 12.17 4.69
N GLY A 46 -8.99 12.75 5.23
CA GLY A 46 -7.63 12.54 4.70
C GLY A 46 -7.00 11.20 5.07
N MET A 47 -7.30 10.63 6.25
CA MET A 47 -6.64 9.40 6.71
C MET A 47 -7.23 8.15 6.05
N ALA A 48 -8.55 7.98 6.12
CA ALA A 48 -9.23 6.79 5.59
C ALA A 48 -9.16 6.68 4.05
N ASP A 49 -9.06 7.80 3.34
CA ASP A 49 -8.90 7.82 1.88
C ASP A 49 -7.48 7.41 1.45
N THR A 50 -6.47 7.84 2.22
CA THR A 50 -5.08 7.42 2.01
C THR A 50 -4.91 5.92 2.27
N ASP A 51 -5.56 5.41 3.33
CA ASP A 51 -5.50 3.98 3.65
C ASP A 51 -6.04 3.10 2.50
N GLY A 52 -7.17 3.50 1.92
CA GLY A 52 -7.74 2.85 0.75
C GLY A 52 -6.81 2.92 -0.47
N ALA A 53 -6.08 4.03 -0.64
CA ALA A 53 -5.15 4.23 -1.74
C ALA A 53 -3.93 3.30 -1.65
N GLU A 54 -3.34 3.13 -0.47
CA GLU A 54 -2.20 2.24 -0.24
C GLU A 54 -2.56 0.77 -0.48
N TRP A 55 -3.71 0.31 0.05
CA TRP A 55 -4.21 -1.03 -0.26
C TRP A 55 -4.44 -1.25 -1.75
N ALA A 56 -5.00 -0.24 -2.43
CA ALA A 56 -5.25 -0.31 -3.85
C ALA A 56 -3.93 -0.32 -4.66
N ALA A 57 -2.92 0.43 -4.23
CA ALA A 57 -1.58 0.42 -4.83
C ALA A 57 -0.95 -0.97 -4.72
N LEU A 58 -0.95 -1.55 -3.52
CA LEU A 58 -0.42 -2.88 -3.28
C LEU A 58 -1.12 -3.98 -4.10
N ARG A 59 -2.46 -3.95 -4.17
CA ARG A 59 -3.21 -4.86 -5.03
C ARG A 59 -2.89 -4.67 -6.51
N ARG A 60 -2.77 -3.43 -6.99
CA ARG A 60 -2.43 -3.17 -8.40
C ARG A 60 -1.02 -3.66 -8.74
N ALA A 61 -0.04 -3.34 -7.91
CA ALA A 61 1.36 -3.68 -8.12
C ALA A 61 1.60 -5.20 -8.15
N THR A 62 0.90 -5.94 -7.27
CA THR A 62 1.09 -7.39 -7.12
C THR A 62 0.16 -8.23 -7.99
N ALA A 63 -0.87 -7.66 -8.61
CA ALA A 63 -1.86 -8.43 -9.40
C ALA A 63 -1.23 -9.26 -10.53
N LYS A 64 -0.17 -8.75 -11.17
CA LYS A 64 0.54 -9.46 -12.25
C LYS A 64 1.21 -10.74 -11.77
N TYR A 65 1.54 -10.84 -10.49
CA TYR A 65 2.24 -11.96 -9.87
C TYR A 65 1.34 -13.16 -9.55
N HIS A 66 0.04 -13.11 -9.86
CA HIS A 66 -0.76 -14.35 -9.91
C HIS A 66 -0.19 -15.37 -10.91
N ARG A 67 0.60 -14.90 -11.89
CA ARG A 67 1.48 -15.74 -12.69
C ARG A 67 2.87 -15.68 -12.07
N ILE A 68 3.26 -16.76 -11.40
CA ILE A 68 4.51 -16.78 -10.64
C ILE A 68 5.74 -16.53 -11.52
N GLU A 69 5.70 -16.91 -12.79
CA GLU A 69 6.78 -16.67 -13.73
C GLU A 69 7.10 -15.18 -13.88
N VAL A 70 6.08 -14.31 -13.76
CA VAL A 70 6.27 -12.86 -13.78
C VAL A 70 7.00 -12.38 -12.53
N ALA A 71 6.74 -12.98 -11.36
CA ALA A 71 7.47 -12.64 -10.14
C ALA A 71 8.94 -13.07 -10.25
N LEU A 72 9.19 -14.28 -10.77
CA LEU A 72 10.54 -14.80 -11.00
C LEU A 72 11.33 -13.93 -11.98
N ASP A 73 10.71 -13.55 -13.11
CA ASP A 73 11.31 -12.68 -14.13
C ASP A 73 11.60 -11.27 -13.58
N ASP A 74 10.76 -10.78 -12.67
CA ASP A 74 10.94 -9.49 -11.98
C ASP A 74 11.93 -9.58 -10.80
N GLY A 75 12.59 -10.72 -10.57
CA GLY A 75 13.69 -10.85 -9.60
C GLY A 75 13.30 -11.41 -8.24
N PHE A 76 12.04 -11.82 -8.04
CA PHE A 76 11.65 -12.53 -6.83
C PHE A 76 12.15 -13.97 -6.87
N PHE A 77 12.64 -14.50 -5.75
CA PHE A 77 13.00 -15.91 -5.62
C PHE A 77 12.72 -16.42 -4.20
N ALA A 78 12.53 -17.73 -4.06
CA ALA A 78 12.38 -18.37 -2.75
C ALA A 78 13.74 -18.90 -2.28
N PRO A 79 14.34 -18.38 -1.20
CA PRO A 79 15.68 -18.78 -0.78
C PRO A 79 15.80 -20.27 -0.41
N ASP A 80 14.84 -20.79 0.35
CA ASP A 80 14.75 -22.18 0.80
C ASP A 80 13.60 -22.95 0.17
N GLY A 81 12.62 -22.24 -0.43
CA GLY A 81 11.40 -22.84 -0.96
C GLY A 81 10.51 -23.45 0.11
N GLU A 82 10.77 -23.16 1.40
CA GLU A 82 10.04 -23.72 2.51
C GLU A 82 8.63 -23.11 2.58
N CYS A 83 7.63 -23.97 2.72
CA CYS A 83 6.28 -23.54 3.04
C CYS A 83 6.12 -23.53 4.55
N VAL A 84 5.96 -22.35 5.14
CA VAL A 84 5.85 -22.22 6.59
C VAL A 84 4.40 -22.36 7.02
N GLU A 85 4.13 -23.33 7.91
CA GLU A 85 2.85 -23.53 8.58
C GLU A 85 3.08 -23.94 10.04
N VAL A 86 2.28 -23.38 10.94
CA VAL A 86 2.28 -23.74 12.36
C VAL A 86 0.93 -24.33 12.73
N GLU A 87 0.94 -25.50 13.36
CA GLU A 87 -0.28 -26.17 13.82
C GLU A 87 -1.11 -25.24 14.72
N GLY A 88 -2.40 -25.10 14.39
CA GLY A 88 -3.32 -24.21 15.10
C GLY A 88 -3.32 -22.75 14.64
N LEU A 89 -2.26 -22.25 14.00
CA LEU A 89 -2.18 -20.88 13.47
C LEU A 89 -2.45 -20.81 11.96
N GLY A 90 -2.08 -21.85 11.22
CA GLY A 90 -2.17 -21.91 9.75
C GLY A 90 -0.84 -21.57 9.07
N GLY A 91 -0.91 -21.30 7.77
CA GLY A 91 0.26 -21.06 6.93
C GLY A 91 0.61 -19.59 6.74
N MET A 92 1.90 -19.32 6.57
CA MET A 92 2.41 -18.11 5.91
C MET A 92 2.55 -18.37 4.40
N GLY A 93 2.89 -19.62 4.04
CA GLY A 93 3.18 -20.03 2.67
C GLY A 93 4.68 -20.03 2.39
N VAL A 94 5.03 -20.03 1.10
CA VAL A 94 6.40 -19.89 0.62
C VAL A 94 6.68 -18.42 0.34
N HIS A 95 7.78 -17.91 0.91
CA HIS A 95 8.22 -16.53 0.76
C HIS A 95 9.09 -16.40 -0.48
N TYR A 96 8.61 -15.64 -1.46
CA TYR A 96 9.41 -15.22 -2.61
C TYR A 96 9.84 -13.79 -2.37
N VAL A 97 11.14 -13.56 -2.16
CA VAL A 97 11.70 -12.27 -1.75
C VAL A 97 12.35 -11.54 -2.92
N HIS A 98 12.33 -10.21 -2.88
CA HIS A 98 13.06 -9.35 -3.83
C HIS A 98 14.23 -8.66 -3.12
N PRO A 99 15.50 -9.02 -3.43
CA PRO A 99 16.68 -8.50 -2.73
C PRO A 99 16.76 -6.99 -2.67
N ASP A 100 16.47 -6.30 -3.78
CA ASP A 100 16.63 -4.84 -3.81
C ASP A 100 15.55 -4.15 -2.96
N ASN A 101 14.37 -4.76 -2.81
CA ASN A 101 13.30 -4.20 -1.98
C ASN A 101 13.67 -4.43 -0.51
N LEU A 102 14.04 -5.68 -0.15
CA LEU A 102 14.50 -6.04 1.19
C LEU A 102 15.66 -5.17 1.73
N ASN A 103 16.42 -4.51 0.86
CA ASN A 103 17.59 -3.73 1.23
C ASN A 103 17.42 -2.22 0.96
N ASP A 104 16.24 -1.75 0.55
CA ASP A 104 15.99 -0.31 0.36
C ASP A 104 15.47 0.40 1.62
N ALA A 105 15.02 -0.37 2.61
CA ALA A 105 14.45 0.09 3.88
C ALA A 105 13.21 0.99 3.72
N LEU A 106 12.40 0.73 2.70
CA LEU A 106 11.16 1.44 2.41
C LEU A 106 9.94 0.58 2.68
N VAL A 107 8.87 1.23 3.14
CA VAL A 107 7.51 0.64 3.13
C VAL A 107 6.79 1.20 1.92
N ASP A 108 7.01 0.59 0.75
CA ASP A 108 6.42 1.01 -0.52
C ASP A 108 5.36 0.00 -0.99
N PRO A 109 4.06 0.35 -0.99
CA PRO A 109 3.01 -0.56 -1.44
C PRO A 109 3.16 -0.99 -2.92
N GLU A 110 3.92 -0.25 -3.74
CA GLU A 110 4.18 -0.66 -5.12
C GLU A 110 5.36 -1.66 -5.25
N LYS A 111 6.11 -1.87 -4.16
CA LYS A 111 7.31 -2.72 -4.11
C LYS A 111 7.41 -3.50 -2.78
N PRO A 112 6.54 -4.48 -2.54
CA PRO A 112 6.66 -5.32 -1.35
C PRO A 112 7.97 -6.11 -1.35
N ASP A 113 8.49 -6.41 -0.17
CA ASP A 113 9.74 -7.12 0.04
C ASP A 113 9.63 -8.61 -0.28
N ALA A 114 8.46 -9.19 0.02
CA ALA A 114 8.12 -10.55 -0.35
C ALA A 114 6.71 -10.70 -0.90
N LEU A 115 6.53 -11.74 -1.71
CA LEU A 115 5.26 -12.28 -2.15
C LEU A 115 5.05 -13.63 -1.49
N LEU A 116 3.84 -13.86 -0.97
CA LEU A 116 3.49 -15.09 -0.26
C LEU A 116 2.70 -16.00 -1.20
N TYR A 117 3.18 -17.23 -1.37
CA TYR A 117 2.51 -18.24 -2.20
C TYR A 117 2.12 -19.47 -1.42
N GLU A 118 0.89 -19.93 -1.62
CA GLU A 118 0.40 -21.20 -1.09
C GLU A 118 0.56 -22.31 -2.13
N PRO A 119 1.36 -23.36 -1.85
CA PRO A 119 1.51 -24.49 -2.75
C PRO A 119 0.18 -25.23 -2.91
N GLN A 120 -0.20 -25.49 -4.16
CA GLN A 120 -1.39 -26.26 -4.50
C GLN A 120 -1.01 -27.71 -4.82
N LYS A 121 -1.96 -28.63 -4.63
CA LYS A 121 -1.75 -30.08 -4.86
C LYS A 121 -1.30 -30.45 -6.28
N ASN A 122 -1.58 -29.59 -7.25
CA ASN A 122 -1.19 -29.76 -8.66
C ASN A 122 0.19 -29.15 -8.98
N GLY A 123 0.94 -28.70 -7.96
CA GLY A 123 2.24 -28.05 -8.11
C GLY A 123 2.17 -26.57 -8.51
N HIS A 124 0.97 -26.00 -8.66
CA HIS A 124 0.84 -24.56 -8.90
C HIS A 124 1.07 -23.78 -7.60
N MET A 125 1.60 -22.57 -7.73
CA MET A 125 1.76 -21.64 -6.61
C MET A 125 0.66 -20.59 -6.66
N ARG A 126 -0.19 -20.53 -5.63
CA ARG A 126 -1.26 -19.51 -5.52
C ARG A 126 -0.74 -18.30 -4.77
N LEU A 127 -0.72 -17.13 -5.39
CA LEU A 127 -0.44 -15.88 -4.68
C LEU A 127 -1.53 -15.65 -3.62
N VAL A 128 -1.13 -15.46 -2.36
CA VAL A 128 -2.06 -15.30 -1.22
C VAL A 128 -1.86 -13.98 -0.47
N GLY A 129 -0.66 -13.40 -0.54
CA GLY A 129 -0.35 -12.16 0.18
C GLY A 129 0.97 -11.54 -0.26
N ALA A 130 1.37 -10.53 0.48
CA ALA A 130 2.66 -9.86 0.39
C ALA A 130 3.20 -9.60 1.81
N GLU A 131 4.45 -9.21 1.91
CA GLU A 131 5.09 -8.90 3.19
C GLU A 131 6.03 -7.71 3.03
N PHE A 132 6.13 -6.91 4.09
CA PHE A 132 7.21 -5.96 4.28
C PHE A 132 8.15 -6.44 5.38
N VAL A 133 9.46 -6.28 5.18
CA VAL A 133 10.52 -6.64 6.12
C VAL A 133 11.51 -5.50 6.21
N ILE A 134 11.77 -5.02 7.42
CA ILE A 134 12.73 -3.95 7.68
C ILE A 134 13.74 -4.43 8.72
N TRP A 135 15.01 -4.52 8.33
CA TRP A 135 16.09 -4.93 9.21
C TRP A 135 16.28 -3.95 10.38
N ARG A 136 16.45 -4.48 11.59
CA ARG A 136 16.62 -3.68 12.80
C ARG A 136 17.93 -2.89 12.78
N ASP A 137 18.98 -3.39 12.16
CA ASP A 137 20.26 -2.68 12.05
C ASP A 137 20.16 -1.41 11.17
N VAL A 138 19.20 -1.36 10.24
CA VAL A 138 18.89 -0.19 9.43
C VAL A 138 17.89 0.74 10.14
N TRP A 139 16.82 0.20 10.71
CA TRP A 139 15.76 1.01 11.34
C TRP A 139 16.12 1.52 12.73
N GLY A 140 16.68 0.63 13.56
CA GLY A 140 16.95 0.85 14.97
C GLY A 140 15.96 0.17 15.91
N ASP A 141 16.14 0.45 17.20
CA ASP A 141 15.32 -0.09 18.29
C ASP A 141 13.87 0.43 18.25
N PRO A 142 12.91 -0.29 18.87
CA PRO A 142 11.50 0.09 18.85
C PRO A 142 11.23 1.55 19.28
N PRO A 143 10.16 2.18 18.75
CA PRO A 143 9.11 1.59 17.92
C PRO A 143 9.52 1.32 16.46
N GLY A 144 8.95 0.27 15.88
CA GLY A 144 9.15 -0.11 14.49
C GLY A 144 8.43 0.78 13.48
N PRO A 145 8.57 0.48 12.18
CA PRO A 145 7.77 1.10 11.13
C PRO A 145 6.28 0.76 11.29
N THR A 146 5.44 1.56 10.64
CA THR A 146 3.98 1.34 10.59
C THR A 146 3.50 1.36 9.15
N PHE A 147 2.42 0.63 8.88
CA PHE A 147 1.69 0.68 7.63
C PHE A 147 0.20 0.73 7.97
N LEU A 148 -0.53 1.73 7.44
CA LEU A 148 -1.96 1.91 7.71
C LEU A 148 -2.31 1.97 9.21
N GLY A 149 -1.45 2.59 9.99
CA GLY A 149 -1.61 2.71 11.45
C GLY A 149 -1.39 1.41 12.23
N ARG A 150 -0.93 0.33 11.59
CA ARG A 150 -0.50 -0.90 12.26
C ARG A 150 1.02 -0.94 12.38
N ASP A 151 1.50 -1.13 13.61
CA ASP A 151 2.89 -1.44 13.89
C ASP A 151 3.27 -2.81 13.31
N PHE A 152 4.49 -2.89 12.79
CA PHE A 152 5.08 -4.16 12.36
C PHE A 152 5.35 -5.07 13.57
N ASP A 153 5.25 -6.37 13.35
CA ASP A 153 5.61 -7.37 14.36
C ASP A 153 7.14 -7.42 14.53
N GLN A 154 7.62 -7.73 15.74
CA GLN A 154 9.06 -7.73 16.07
C GLN A 154 9.61 -9.15 16.07
N SER A 155 10.43 -9.47 15.07
CA SER A 155 11.11 -10.76 14.91
C SER A 155 12.57 -10.64 15.38
N PHE A 156 12.77 -10.60 16.70
CA PHE A 156 14.08 -10.41 17.33
C PHE A 156 14.56 -11.65 18.11
N GLY A 157 15.87 -11.83 18.17
CA GLY A 157 16.50 -12.89 18.96
C GLY A 157 16.01 -14.28 18.53
N GLU A 158 15.52 -15.09 19.46
CA GLU A 158 15.00 -16.44 19.16
C GLU A 158 13.74 -16.42 18.29
N HIS A 159 13.05 -15.28 18.20
CA HIS A 159 11.87 -15.10 17.34
C HIS A 159 12.22 -14.64 15.92
N SER A 160 13.50 -14.40 15.61
CA SER A 160 13.95 -14.00 14.27
C SER A 160 13.91 -15.14 13.23
N HIS A 161 13.51 -16.34 13.64
CA HIS A 161 13.48 -17.53 12.77
C HIS A 161 14.82 -17.85 12.09
N GLY A 162 15.93 -17.46 12.71
CA GLY A 162 17.28 -17.68 12.19
C GLY A 162 17.77 -16.59 11.22
N LEU A 163 16.96 -15.55 11.00
CA LEU A 163 17.33 -14.35 10.25
C LEU A 163 17.95 -13.29 11.19
N PRO A 164 18.62 -12.25 10.66
CA PRO A 164 18.95 -11.07 11.46
C PRO A 164 17.69 -10.45 12.07
N ASP A 165 17.82 -9.78 13.23
CA ASP A 165 16.69 -9.06 13.86
C ASP A 165 15.99 -8.13 12.85
N HIS A 166 14.66 -8.23 12.75
CA HIS A 166 13.87 -7.46 11.80
C HIS A 166 12.45 -7.17 12.32
N TYR A 167 11.83 -6.19 11.69
CA TYR A 167 10.40 -5.94 11.75
C TYR A 167 9.75 -6.59 10.53
N GLU A 168 8.58 -7.18 10.70
CA GLU A 168 7.84 -7.82 9.61
C GLU A 168 6.36 -7.43 9.64
N LEU A 169 5.72 -7.39 8.47
CA LEU A 169 4.28 -7.20 8.37
C LEU A 169 3.70 -8.00 7.20
N HIS A 170 2.94 -9.02 7.55
CA HIS A 170 2.21 -9.85 6.60
C HIS A 170 0.93 -9.16 6.12
N LEU A 171 0.64 -9.22 4.83
CA LEU A 171 -0.49 -8.53 4.19
C LEU A 171 -1.32 -9.50 3.33
N TRP A 172 -2.46 -9.93 3.85
CA TRP A 172 -3.35 -10.92 3.21
C TRP A 172 -4.29 -10.29 2.17
N ILE A 173 -3.69 -9.82 1.09
CA ILE A 173 -4.41 -9.10 0.03
C ILE A 173 -5.08 -10.02 -1.00
N TRP A 174 -4.65 -11.28 -1.17
CA TRP A 174 -5.21 -12.19 -2.19
C TRP A 174 -5.95 -13.41 -1.61
N ARG A 175 -5.80 -13.65 -0.31
CA ARG A 175 -6.48 -14.72 0.43
C ARG A 175 -7.09 -14.13 1.69
N ASP A 176 -8.40 -14.19 1.83
CA ASP A 176 -9.07 -13.75 3.06
C ASP A 176 -8.45 -14.44 4.28
N ASN A 177 -8.20 -13.66 5.32
CA ASN A 177 -7.67 -14.17 6.58
C ASN A 177 -8.69 -13.91 7.71
N PRO A 178 -9.33 -14.97 8.27
CA PRO A 178 -10.26 -14.82 9.38
C PRO A 178 -9.61 -14.35 10.68
N ALA A 179 -8.28 -14.47 10.83
CA ALA A 179 -7.54 -13.94 11.97
C ALA A 179 -7.23 -12.43 11.82
N GLY A 180 -7.25 -11.90 10.59
CA GLY A 180 -7.03 -10.49 10.29
C GLY A 180 -6.13 -10.29 9.06
N ILE A 181 -6.34 -9.18 8.33
CA ILE A 181 -5.60 -8.91 7.08
C ILE A 181 -4.10 -8.65 7.30
N MET A 182 -3.70 -8.30 8.53
CA MET A 182 -2.33 -8.00 8.94
C MET A 182 -1.86 -8.86 10.13
N THR A 183 -2.17 -10.15 10.12
CA THR A 183 -1.64 -11.11 11.11
C THR A 183 -0.57 -11.99 10.48
N PRO A 184 0.44 -12.47 11.22
CA PRO A 184 1.54 -13.24 10.64
C PRO A 184 1.07 -14.53 9.97
N PHE A 185 0.14 -15.25 10.59
CA PHE A 185 -0.39 -16.52 10.04
C PHE A 185 -1.80 -16.37 9.48
N ASN A 186 -2.15 -17.22 8.50
CA ASN A 186 -3.50 -17.37 7.97
C ASN A 186 -4.02 -18.81 8.13
N PRO A 187 -5.07 -19.05 8.95
CA PRO A 187 -5.68 -20.37 9.13
C PRO A 187 -6.22 -21.04 7.86
N ALA A 188 -6.44 -20.25 6.81
CA ALA A 188 -6.97 -20.69 5.52
C ALA A 188 -5.88 -21.01 4.48
N VAL A 189 -4.60 -20.82 4.81
CA VAL A 189 -3.43 -21.20 4.00
C VAL A 189 -2.86 -22.51 4.53
N ARG A 190 -2.44 -23.41 3.63
CA ARG A 190 -1.90 -24.74 3.98
C ARG A 190 -0.63 -25.07 3.21
N CYS A 191 0.24 -25.81 3.87
CA CYS A 191 1.46 -26.40 3.32
C CYS A 191 1.25 -27.91 3.15
N PRO A 192 1.14 -28.42 1.91
CA PRO A 192 0.84 -29.82 1.61
C PRO A 192 2.02 -30.78 1.80
#